data_AF-A0ABD3FK38-F1
#
_entry.id   AF-A0ABD3FK38-F1
#
_cell.length_a   1.000
_cell.length_b   1.000
_cell.length_c   1.000
_cell.angle_alpha   90.00
_cell.angle_beta   90.00
_cell.angle_gamma   90.00
#
_symmetry.space_group_name_H-M   'P 1'
#
loop_
_entity.id
_entity.type
_entity.pdbx_description
1 polymer ?
#
loop_
_entity_poly.entity_id
_entity_poly.type
_entity_poly.pdbx_seq_one_letter_code
_entity_poly.pdbx_strand_id
1 'polypeptide(L)'
;MVVIEHNMDATRIFNVDETAFESGKKSTEVIALRGSRNVWHTDPTISFHLSFVACASVAGFVVPPLFILRGERVDNYILEACE
;
A
#
# COMPACT_ATOMS: atom_id res chain seq x y z
N MET A 1 12.97 26.90 -10.47
CA MET A 1 12.01 25.76 -10.35
C MET A 1 12.46 24.75 -11.37
N VAL A 2 13.03 23.63 -10.92
CA VAL A 2 13.72 22.62 -11.76
C VAL A 2 12.89 22.18 -12.98
N VAL A 3 11.57 22.09 -12.82
CA VAL A 3 10.62 21.76 -13.90
C VAL A 3 10.66 22.77 -15.06
N ILE A 4 10.75 24.08 -14.77
CA ILE A 4 10.80 25.14 -15.80
C ILE A 4 12.19 25.18 -16.45
N GLU A 5 13.25 25.04 -15.66
CA GLU A 5 14.64 25.11 -16.15
C GLU A 5 14.98 23.98 -17.13
N HIS A 6 14.41 22.78 -16.93
CA HIS A 6 14.64 21.61 -17.78
C HIS A 6 13.51 21.32 -18.79
N ASN A 7 12.54 22.24 -18.91
CA ASN A 7 11.36 22.08 -19.76
C ASN A 7 10.70 20.69 -19.58
N MET A 8 10.56 20.26 -18.32
CA MET A 8 10.02 18.94 -17.99
C MET A 8 8.54 18.88 -18.37
N ASP A 9 8.20 17.93 -19.22
CA ASP A 9 6.82 17.64 -19.58
C ASP A 9 6.17 16.68 -18.56
N ALA A 10 4.84 16.53 -18.64
CA ALA A 10 4.07 15.76 -17.68
C ALA A 10 4.44 14.26 -17.62
N THR A 11 5.09 13.69 -18.65
CA THR A 11 5.52 12.29 -18.64
C THR A 11 6.82 12.06 -17.87
N ARG A 12 7.53 13.13 -17.48
CA ARG A 12 8.82 13.08 -16.79
C ARG A 12 8.74 13.39 -15.30
N ILE A 13 7.56 13.79 -14.81
CA ILE A 13 7.34 14.14 -13.41
C ILE A 13 6.53 13.03 -12.75
N PHE A 14 7.13 12.39 -11.76
CA PHE A 14 6.53 11.31 -10.99
C PHE A 14 6.41 11.71 -9.52
N ASN A 15 5.29 11.34 -8.91
CA ASN A 15 5.15 11.32 -7.46
C ASN A 15 5.27 9.87 -6.98
N VAL A 16 5.99 9.68 -5.88
CA VAL A 16 6.15 8.39 -5.20
C VAL A 16 5.78 8.59 -3.76
N ASP A 17 4.88 7.76 -3.24
CA ASP A 17 4.50 7.79 -1.84
C ASP A 17 4.25 6.38 -1.31
N GLU A 18 4.55 6.19 -0.03
CA GLU A 18 4.27 4.94 0.69
C GLU A 18 2.98 5.10 1.50
N THR A 19 2.07 4.15 1.36
CA THR A 19 0.85 4.12 2.18
C THR A 19 0.64 2.75 2.80
N ALA A 20 0.21 2.73 4.06
CA ALA A 20 -0.11 1.51 4.78
C ALA A 20 -1.54 1.04 4.50
N PHE A 21 -1.71 -0.26 4.26
CA PHE A 21 -3.00 -0.92 4.37
C PHE A 21 -3.24 -1.27 5.83
N GLU A 22 -4.09 -0.51 6.50
CA GLU A 22 -4.72 -1.03 7.71
C GLU A 22 -5.74 -2.06 7.25
N SER A 23 -5.50 -3.35 7.54
CA SER A 23 -6.52 -4.36 7.32
C SER A 23 -7.70 -4.00 8.22
N GLY A 24 -8.65 -3.26 7.65
CA GLY A 24 -9.84 -2.81 8.37
C GLY A 24 -10.44 -4.01 9.06
N LYS A 25 -10.70 -3.89 10.37
CA LYS A 25 -11.48 -4.85 11.12
C LYS A 25 -12.81 -4.99 10.38
N LYS A 26 -12.95 -6.03 9.56
CA LYS A 26 -14.23 -6.33 8.94
C LYS A 26 -15.21 -6.51 10.08
N SER A 27 -16.29 -5.74 10.09
CA SER A 27 -17.41 -5.99 11.00
C SER A 27 -17.84 -7.44 10.80
N THR A 28 -17.64 -8.28 11.82
CA THR A 28 -18.04 -9.67 11.73
C THR A 28 -19.50 -9.76 12.14
N GLU A 29 -20.38 -10.08 11.19
CA GLU A 29 -21.75 -10.47 11.52
C GLU A 29 -21.74 -11.85 12.16
N VAL A 30 -22.26 -11.94 13.38
CA VAL A 30 -22.39 -13.19 14.11
C VAL A 30 -23.86 -13.63 14.10
N ILE A 31 -24.12 -14.81 13.52
CA ILE A 31 -25.45 -15.43 13.58
C ILE A 31 -25.52 -16.28 14.85
N ALA A 32 -26.46 -15.97 15.73
CA ALA A 32 -26.69 -16.71 16.97
C ALA A 32 -28.15 -17.17 17.09
N LEU A 33 -28.36 -18.31 17.76
CA LEU A 33 -29.70 -18.76 18.11
C LEU A 33 -30.37 -17.76 19.07
N ARG A 34 -31.66 -17.50 18.85
CA ARG A 34 -32.47 -16.62 19.71
C ARG A 34 -32.44 -17.15 21.15
N GLY A 35 -31.89 -16.34 22.07
CA GLY A 35 -31.69 -16.72 23.48
C GLY A 35 -30.26 -17.11 23.85
N SER A 36 -29.30 -17.08 22.91
CA SER A 36 -27.89 -17.25 23.21
C SER A 36 -27.39 -16.16 24.17
N ARG A 37 -26.70 -16.56 25.24
CA ARG A 37 -26.05 -15.62 26.19
C ARG A 37 -24.70 -15.11 25.69
N ASN A 38 -24.12 -15.76 24.69
CA ASN A 38 -22.81 -15.43 24.14
C ASN A 38 -22.94 -15.13 22.64
N VAL A 39 -22.91 -13.85 22.29
CA VAL A 39 -22.91 -13.34 20.92
C VAL A 39 -21.72 -12.43 20.78
N TRP A 40 -20.58 -12.97 20.40
CA TRP A 40 -19.34 -12.21 20.24
C TRP A 40 -18.42 -12.88 19.23
N HIS A 41 -17.56 -12.07 18.62
CA HIS A 41 -16.47 -12.48 17.76
C HIS A 41 -15.17 -11.86 18.29
N THR A 42 -14.07 -12.61 18.24
CA THR A 42 -12.74 -12.06 18.47
C THR A 42 -12.16 -11.71 17.12
N ASP A 43 -12.01 -10.42 16.84
CA ASP A 43 -11.31 -9.99 15.64
C ASP A 43 -9.87 -10.52 15.69
N PRO A 44 -9.40 -11.26 14.68
CA PRO A 44 -7.99 -11.62 14.62
C PRO A 44 -7.19 -10.32 14.55
N THR A 45 -6.28 -10.12 15.50
CA THR A 45 -5.26 -9.09 15.41
C THR A 45 -4.33 -9.46 14.26
N ILE A 46 -4.65 -8.98 13.06
CA ILE A 46 -3.75 -9.10 11.93
C ILE A 46 -2.63 -8.08 12.17
N SER A 47 -1.60 -8.50 12.89
CA SER A 47 -0.51 -7.61 13.35
C SER A 47 0.58 -7.41 12.30
N PHE A 48 0.25 -7.51 11.01
CA PHE A 48 1.20 -7.17 9.95
C PHE A 48 0.81 -5.83 9.34
N HIS A 49 1.72 -4.87 9.49
CA HIS A 49 1.68 -3.63 8.74
C HIS A 49 2.09 -3.97 7.31
N LEU A 50 1.12 -4.12 6.42
CA LEU A 50 1.37 -4.16 4.98
C LEU A 50 1.38 -2.71 4.50
N SER A 51 2.47 -2.26 3.90
CA SER A 51 2.48 -1.01 3.14
C SER A 51 2.77 -1.30 1.68
N PHE A 52 2.37 -0.37 0.81
CA PHE A 52 2.75 -0.40 -0.58
C PHE A 52 3.22 0.98 -1.02
N VAL A 53 4.13 0.99 -1.98
CA VAL A 53 4.58 2.20 -2.64
C VAL A 53 3.79 2.38 -3.92
N ALA A 54 3.15 3.54 -4.05
CA ALA A 54 2.48 3.97 -5.27
C ALA A 54 3.36 4.98 -5.99
N CYS A 55 3.52 4.81 -7.31
CA CYS A 55 4.22 5.76 -8.15
C CYS A 55 3.39 6.07 -9.39
N ALA A 56 3.19 7.36 -9.65
CA ALA A 56 2.42 7.81 -10.81
C ALA A 56 2.99 9.11 -11.38
N SER A 57 2.91 9.24 -12.70
CA SER A 57 3.26 10.46 -13.41
C SER A 57 2.11 11.46 -13.45
N VAL A 58 2.45 12.73 -13.66
CA VAL A 58 1.47 13.78 -13.93
C VAL A 58 0.64 13.50 -15.19
N ALA A 59 1.23 12.79 -16.17
CA ALA A 59 0.55 12.35 -17.39
C ALA A 59 -0.43 11.17 -17.19
N GLY A 60 -0.56 10.64 -15.96
CA GLY A 60 -1.50 9.56 -15.65
C GLY A 60 -0.96 8.14 -15.86
N PHE A 61 0.32 7.98 -16.22
CA PHE A 61 0.97 6.67 -16.18
C PHE A 61 1.20 6.23 -14.73
N VAL A 62 0.78 5.02 -14.38
CA VAL A 62 0.90 4.43 -13.04
C VAL A 62 1.87 3.25 -13.10
N VAL A 63 2.89 3.29 -12.25
CA VAL A 63 3.84 2.18 -12.10
C VAL A 63 3.18 1.07 -11.27
N PRO A 64 3.35 -0.21 -11.62
CA PRO A 64 2.87 -1.31 -10.79
C PRO A 64 3.29 -1.14 -9.32
N PRO A 65 2.37 -1.30 -8.35
CA PRO A 65 2.66 -1.04 -6.95
C PRO A 65 3.68 -2.04 -6.39
N LEU A 66 4.59 -1.54 -5.55
CA LEU A 66 5.54 -2.36 -4.81
C LEU A 66 5.00 -2.64 -3.41
N PHE A 67 4.82 -3.91 -3.06
CA PHE A 67 4.39 -4.32 -1.72
C PHE A 67 5.59 -4.46 -0.78
N ILE A 68 5.50 -3.82 0.38
CA ILE A 68 6.48 -3.92 1.45
C ILE A 68 5.92 -4.86 2.51
N LEU A 69 6.53 -6.03 2.61
CA LEU A 69 6.19 -7.03 3.62
C LEU A 69 7.13 -6.91 4.81
N ARG A 70 6.58 -7.12 6.00
CA ARG A 70 7.36 -7.10 7.24
C ARG A 70 8.44 -8.19 7.21
N GLY A 71 9.69 -7.79 7.45
CA GLY A 71 10.84 -8.70 7.51
C GLY A 71 11.60 -8.83 6.19
N GLU A 72 11.00 -8.39 5.09
CA GLU A 72 11.66 -8.29 3.78
C GLU A 72 12.33 -6.92 3.64
N ARG A 73 13.49 -6.89 2.97
CA ARG A 73 14.19 -5.66 2.61
C ARG A 73 14.41 -5.67 1.11
N VAL A 74 14.31 -4.48 0.51
CA VAL A 74 14.73 -4.29 -0.88
C VAL A 74 16.26 -4.24 -0.88
N ASP A 75 16.89 -5.26 -1.43
CA ASP A 75 18.35 -5.29 -1.60
C ASP A 75 18.77 -4.36 -2.75
N ASN A 76 19.97 -3.80 -2.64
CA ASN A 76 20.48 -2.82 -3.60
C ASN A 76 20.72 -3.39 -5.01
N TYR A 77 20.73 -4.71 -5.21
CA TYR A 77 20.89 -5.31 -6.55
C TYR A 77 19.75 -4.93 -7.50
N ILE A 78 18.57 -4.57 -6.97
CA ILE A 78 17.44 -4.12 -7.80
C ILE A 78 17.78 -2.79 -8.50
N LEU A 79 18.65 -1.96 -7.90
CA LEU A 79 19.15 -0.74 -8.54
C LEU A 79 20.10 -1.05 -9.71
N GLU A 80 20.81 -2.18 -9.67
CA GLU A 80 21.70 -2.62 -10.77
C GLU A 80 20.90 -3.07 -12.01
N ALA A 81 19.65 -3.51 -11.83
CA ALA A 81 18.76 -3.90 -12.92
C ALA A 81 18.03 -2.71 -13.58
N CYS A 82 18.24 -1.48 -13.08
CA CYS A 82 17.64 -0.25 -13.61
C CYS A 82 18.59 0.59 -14.48
N GLU A 83 19.80 0.09 -14.80
CA GLU A 83 20.69 0.63 -15.85
C GLU A 83 20.33 0.12 -17.25
#